data_AF-A0A1I3ZI02-F1
#
_entry.id   AF-A0A1I3ZI02-F1
#
_cell.length_a   1.000
_cell.length_b   1.000
_cell.length_c   1.000
_cell.angle_alpha   90.00
_cell.angle_beta   90.00
_cell.angle_gamma   90.00
#
_symmetry.space_group_name_H-M   'P 1'
#
loop_
_entity.id
_entity.type
_entity.pdbx_description
1 polymer ?
#
loop_
_entity_poly.entity_id
_entity_poly.type
_entity_poly.pdbx_seq_one_letter_code
_entity_poly.pdbx_strand_id
1 'polypeptide(L)'
;MNEWTMTYWQGPPEAAADGLRLFGWTGPGESPTDALDPRVGGFIPPSGEPIVTVDGVAFVALVTMGPIEPPPGLTATDPELSRSIIGSF
;
A
#
# COMPACT_ATOMS: atom_id res chain seq x y z
N MET A 1 -21.29 4.26 10.50
CA MET A 1 -20.17 5.17 10.19
C MET A 1 -19.02 4.25 9.82
N ASN A 2 -18.60 4.21 8.57
CA ASN A 2 -17.50 3.32 8.18
C ASN A 2 -16.20 3.93 8.72
N GLU A 3 -15.51 3.21 9.61
CA GLU A 3 -14.22 3.64 10.13
C GLU A 3 -13.14 3.42 9.07
N TRP A 4 -12.38 4.48 8.79
CA TRP A 4 -11.18 4.41 7.98
C TRP A 4 -10.06 3.80 8.81
N THR A 5 -9.44 2.75 8.31
CA THR A 5 -8.37 2.02 8.98
C THR A 5 -7.11 2.06 8.14
N MET A 6 -5.95 2.19 8.79
CA MET A 6 -4.67 2.06 8.10
C MET A 6 -4.27 0.58 8.08
N THR A 7 -4.22 0.01 6.89
CA THR A 7 -3.83 -1.38 6.64
C THR A 7 -2.39 -1.40 6.17
N TYR A 8 -1.55 -2.26 6.76
CA TYR A 8 -0.12 -2.35 6.44
C TYR A 8 0.20 -3.72 5.85
N TRP A 9 0.97 -3.72 4.76
CA TRP A 9 1.42 -4.93 4.09
C TRP A 9 2.93 -4.90 3.85
N GLN A 10 3.52 -6.10 3.80
CA GLN A 10 4.92 -6.30 3.43
C GLN A 10 5.08 -7.46 2.44
N GLY A 11 6.12 -7.41 1.62
CA GLY A 11 6.46 -8.48 0.70
C GLY A 11 7.52 -8.07 -0.33
N PRO A 12 7.70 -8.86 -1.40
CA PRO A 12 8.59 -8.48 -2.51
C PRO A 12 8.15 -7.15 -3.15
N PRO A 13 9.08 -6.30 -3.64
CA PRO A 13 8.74 -5.01 -4.23
C PRO A 13 7.80 -5.10 -5.44
N GLU A 14 8.01 -6.11 -6.28
CA GLU A 14 7.16 -6.42 -7.44
C GLU A 14 5.70 -6.67 -6.98
N ALA A 15 5.52 -7.53 -5.96
CA ALA A 15 4.22 -7.86 -5.41
C ALA A 15 3.56 -6.67 -4.70
N ALA A 16 4.34 -5.79 -4.07
CA ALA A 16 3.83 -4.57 -3.46
C ALA A 16 3.29 -3.60 -4.52
N ALA A 17 4.05 -3.36 -5.58
CA ALA A 17 3.61 -2.50 -6.67
C ALA A 17 2.36 -3.07 -7.36
N ASP A 18 2.38 -4.36 -7.72
CA ASP A 18 1.23 -5.01 -8.36
C ASP A 18 -0.01 -5.03 -7.46
N GLY A 19 0.17 -5.31 -6.17
CA GLY A 19 -0.90 -5.28 -5.18
C GLY A 19 -1.52 -3.90 -5.02
N LEU A 20 -0.71 -2.84 -4.96
CA LEU A 20 -1.21 -1.47 -4.87
C LEU A 20 -1.93 -1.03 -6.16
N ARG A 21 -1.45 -1.44 -7.33
CA ARG A 21 -2.08 -1.13 -8.63
C ARG A 21 -3.52 -1.66 -8.70
N LEU A 22 -3.84 -2.79 -8.07
CA LEU A 22 -5.21 -3.31 -8.00
C LEU A 22 -6.21 -2.33 -7.34
N PHE A 23 -5.70 -1.39 -6.54
CA PHE A 23 -6.49 -0.39 -5.85
C PHE A 23 -6.43 1.00 -6.50
N GLY A 24 -5.68 1.15 -7.59
CA GLY A 24 -5.53 2.41 -8.32
C GLY A 24 -4.29 3.24 -7.94
N TRP A 25 -3.30 2.64 -7.26
CA TRP A 25 -1.98 3.27 -7.12
C TRP A 25 -1.21 3.21 -8.44
N THR A 26 -0.35 4.20 -8.69
CA THR A 26 0.53 4.24 -9.86
C THR A 26 1.97 4.48 -9.44
N GLY A 27 2.92 3.85 -10.13
CA GLY A 27 4.34 4.08 -9.92
C GLY A 27 4.85 5.37 -10.58
N PRO A 28 6.15 5.69 -10.41
CA PRO A 28 6.77 6.85 -11.02
C PRO A 28 6.69 6.81 -12.54
N GLY A 29 6.11 7.85 -13.14
CA GLY A 29 5.95 7.95 -14.59
C GLY A 29 4.87 7.04 -15.20
N GLU A 30 4.12 6.32 -14.38
CA GLU A 30 2.95 5.57 -14.84
C GLU A 30 1.75 6.49 -15.01
N SER A 31 1.00 6.28 -16.09
CA SER A 31 -0.32 6.89 -16.25
C SER A 31 -1.34 6.08 -15.45
N PRO A 32 -2.30 6.73 -14.77
CA PRO A 32 -3.40 6.02 -14.11
C PRO A 32 -4.17 5.19 -15.14
N THR A 33 -4.10 3.87 -15.01
CA THR A 33 -4.80 2.93 -15.89
C THR A 33 -6.23 2.66 -15.42
N ASP A 34 -6.47 2.72 -14.11
CA ASP A 34 -7.74 2.33 -13.49
C ASP A 34 -8.27 3.39 -12.51
N ALA A 35 -9.59 3.36 -12.29
CA ALA A 35 -10.22 4.21 -11.28
C ALA A 35 -9.85 3.74 -9.87
N LEU A 36 -9.53 4.70 -8.98
CA LEU A 36 -9.26 4.46 -7.56
C LEU A 36 -10.41 3.65 -6.93
N ASP A 37 -10.09 2.56 -6.20
CA ASP A 37 -11.10 1.81 -5.44
C ASP A 37 -11.77 2.77 -4.44
N PRO A 38 -13.12 2.90 -4.43
CA PRO A 38 -13.81 3.86 -3.57
C PRO A 38 -13.65 3.57 -2.07
N ARG A 39 -13.15 2.38 -1.71
CA ARG A 39 -12.80 2.02 -0.33
C ARG A 39 -11.43 2.54 0.07
N VAL A 40 -10.62 3.06 -0.84
CA VAL A 40 -9.26 3.52 -0.56
C VAL A 40 -9.22 5.06 -0.49
N GLY A 41 -8.76 5.57 0.64
CA GLY A 41 -8.59 6.98 0.92
C GLY A 41 -7.17 7.50 0.68
N GLY A 42 -6.19 6.61 0.54
CA GLY A 42 -4.79 6.98 0.29
C GLY A 42 -3.82 5.80 0.36
N PHE A 43 -2.60 6.05 -0.09
CA PHE A 43 -1.51 5.08 -0.19
C PHE A 43 -0.23 5.63 0.45
N ILE A 44 0.58 4.72 0.98
CA ILE A 44 1.97 4.95 1.37
C ILE A 44 2.80 3.82 0.73
N PRO A 45 3.76 4.14 -0.17
CA PRO A 45 4.07 5.48 -0.66
C PRO A 45 2.92 6.07 -1.52
N PRO A 46 2.85 7.42 -1.65
CA PRO A 46 1.87 8.06 -2.53
C PRO A 46 1.97 7.58 -3.98
N SER A 47 0.88 7.70 -4.75
CA SER A 47 0.93 7.45 -6.20
C SER A 47 1.91 8.41 -6.87
N GLY A 48 2.72 7.88 -7.79
CA GLY A 48 3.79 8.60 -8.49
C GLY A 48 5.15 8.51 -7.79
N GLU A 49 5.21 7.97 -6.58
CA GLU A 49 6.45 7.78 -5.81
C GLU A 49 6.93 6.32 -5.89
N PRO A 50 8.24 6.04 -5.72
CA PRO A 50 8.75 4.68 -5.73
C PRO A 50 8.36 3.89 -4.47
N ILE A 51 8.23 2.56 -4.60
CA ILE A 51 8.07 1.65 -3.45
C ILE A 51 9.25 1.78 -2.49
N VAL A 52 8.93 1.95 -1.20
CA VAL A 52 9.93 1.97 -0.13
C VAL A 52 10.32 0.54 0.22
N THR A 53 11.63 0.27 0.23
CA THR A 53 12.17 -1.06 0.53
C THR A 53 13.28 -1.00 1.58
N VAL A 54 13.35 -2.02 2.44
CA VAL A 54 14.41 -2.24 3.42
C VAL A 54 14.85 -3.70 3.29
N ASP A 55 16.14 -3.93 3.12
CA ASP A 55 16.73 -5.27 2.94
C ASP A 55 16.01 -6.12 1.86
N GLY A 56 15.53 -5.48 0.79
CA GLY A 56 14.83 -6.14 -0.31
C GLY A 56 13.34 -6.45 -0.03
N VAL A 57 12.81 -6.04 1.11
CA VAL A 57 11.39 -6.16 1.46
C VAL A 57 10.71 -4.80 1.32
N ALA A 58 9.61 -4.76 0.58
CA ALA A 58 8.76 -3.60 0.48
C ALA A 58 7.78 -3.53 1.65
N PHE A 59 7.54 -2.31 2.12
CA PHE A 59 6.53 -1.99 3.12
C PHE A 59 5.58 -0.96 2.53
N VAL A 60 4.29 -1.22 2.61
CA VAL A 60 3.25 -0.34 2.07
C VAL A 60 2.10 -0.21 3.07
N ALA A 61 1.39 0.90 2.99
CA ALA A 61 0.16 1.09 3.74
C ALA A 61 -0.94 1.71 2.89
N LEU A 62 -2.19 1.41 3.24
CA LEU A 62 -3.37 1.95 2.58
C LEU A 62 -4.36 2.40 3.65
N VAL A 63 -5.01 3.53 3.41
CA VAL A 63 -6.15 3.97 4.20
C VAL A 63 -7.39 3.37 3.58
N THR A 64 -8.06 2.45 4.27
CA THR A 64 -9.16 1.65 3.72
C THR A 64 -10.44 1.78 4.54
N MET A 65 -11.60 1.77 3.91
CA MET A 65 -12.88 1.56 4.58
C MET A 65 -13.09 0.06 4.82
N GLY A 66 -12.96 -0.35 6.08
CA GLY A 66 -13.06 -1.75 6.48
C GLY A 66 -11.82 -2.59 6.13
N PRO A 67 -11.85 -3.89 6.49
CA PRO A 67 -10.73 -4.78 6.27
C PRO A 67 -10.56 -5.09 4.77
N ILE A 68 -9.32 -5.01 4.30
CA ILE A 68 -8.92 -5.47 2.96
C ILE A 68 -7.87 -6.56 3.14
N GLU A 69 -8.09 -7.70 2.50
CA GLU A 69 -7.14 -8.81 2.51
C GLU A 69 -5.87 -8.44 1.74
N PRO A 70 -4.68 -8.90 2.19
CA PRO A 70 -3.45 -8.69 1.45
C PRO A 70 -3.55 -9.30 0.04
N PRO A 71 -3.16 -8.56 -1.01
CA PRO A 71 -3.09 -9.12 -2.36
C PRO A 71 -1.99 -10.20 -2.46
N PRO A 72 -1.99 -11.02 -3.53
CA PRO A 72 -1.05 -12.12 -3.69
C PRO A 72 0.42 -11.68 -3.54
N GLY A 73 1.20 -12.45 -2.77
CA GLY A 73 2.61 -12.15 -2.52
C GLY A 73 2.86 -11.12 -1.41
N LEU A 74 1.80 -10.50 -0.86
CA LEU A 74 1.88 -9.66 0.32
C LEU A 74 1.34 -10.36 1.57
N THR A 75 1.82 -9.92 2.71
CA THR A 75 1.36 -10.36 4.04
C THR A 75 1.03 -9.14 4.89
N ALA A 76 0.01 -9.27 5.75
CA ALA A 76 -0.23 -8.26 6.77
C ALA A 76 1.01 -8.15 7.68
N THR A 77 1.40 -6.92 7.99
CA THR A 77 2.54 -6.64 8.85
C THR A 77 2.12 -5.82 10.05
N ASP A 78 2.98 -5.81 11.07
CA ASP A 78 2.73 -5.09 12.30
C ASP A 78 2.72 -3.56 12.05
N PRO A 79 1.73 -2.82 12.57
CA PRO A 79 1.65 -1.37 12.42
C PRO A 79 2.86 -0.60 12.98
N GLU A 80 3.44 -1.03 14.10
CA GLU A 80 4.58 -0.34 14.72
C GLU A 80 5.84 -0.52 13.87
N LEU A 81 6.09 -1.74 13.40
CA LEU A 81 7.19 -2.02 12.48
C LEU A 81 7.06 -1.19 11.20
N SER A 82 5.87 -1.21 10.59
CA SER A 82 5.64 -0.51 9.33
C SER A 82 5.83 1.00 9.48
N ARG A 83 5.25 1.60 10.53
CA ARG A 83 5.43 3.04 10.80
C ARG A 83 6.88 3.42 11.04
N SER A 84 7.70 2.52 11.61
CA SER A 84 9.13 2.78 11.79
C SER A 84 9.89 2.83 10.46
N ILE A 85 9.40 2.16 9.42
CA ILE A 85 10.05 2.02 8.11
C ILE A 85 9.53 3.04 7.11
N ILE A 86 8.21 3.09 6.90
CA ILE A 86 7.60 4.01 5.92
C ILE A 86 7.27 5.38 6.50
N GLY A 87 7.35 5.55 7.83
CA GLY A 87 7.09 6.81 8.53
C GLY A 87 5.81 6.77 9.37
N SER A 88 5.75 7.61 10.41
CA SER A 88 4.53 7.86 11.18
C SER A 88 3.70 8.94 10.46
N PHE A 89 2.55 8.54 9.92
CA PHE A 89 1.54 9.41 9.33
C PHE A 89 0.25 9.40 10.16
#